data_AF-A0A328BMM1-F1
#
_entry.id   AF-A0A328BMM1-F1
#
_cell.length_a   1.000
_cell.length_b   1.000
_cell.length_c   1.000
_cell.angle_alpha   90.00
_cell.angle_beta   90.00
_cell.angle_gamma   90.00
#
_symmetry.space_group_name_H-M   'P 1'
#
loop_
_entity.id
_entity.type
_entity.pdbx_description
1 polymer ?
#
loop_
_entity_poly.entity_id
_entity_poly.type
_entity_poly.pdbx_seq_one_letter_code
_entity_poly.pdbx_strand_id
1 'polypeptide(L)'
;MIKTVLNAAALLVGLTGLFFKASHWAGADILILTGFVLLLVSILAFTVSANAEAGVSAPLNYLMVGVLTVGVVSALFRMMHWQGGAMLGVVMVALMVLLCVMLLAGKGNIGASRQFLTVTFLFFTLVFAFLALPMRRAATAETAAAPAPIEVTAQ
;
A
#
# COMPACT_ATOMS: atom_id res chain seq x y z
N MET A 1 -18.04 11.53 11.94
CA MET A 1 -16.88 11.75 12.83
C MET A 1 -15.97 10.52 12.91
N ILE A 2 -16.48 9.34 13.26
CA ILE A 2 -15.65 8.11 13.42
C ILE A 2 -14.81 7.73 12.19
N LYS A 3 -15.37 7.82 10.98
CA LYS A 3 -14.68 7.52 9.71
C LYS A 3 -13.40 8.35 9.53
N THR A 4 -13.48 9.64 9.82
CA THR A 4 -12.37 10.60 9.69
C THR A 4 -11.27 10.32 10.70
N VAL A 5 -11.64 10.06 11.96
CA VAL A 5 -10.67 9.73 13.02
C VAL A 5 -9.93 8.43 12.68
N LEU A 6 -10.65 7.40 12.22
CA LEU A 6 -10.04 6.13 11.83
C LEU A 6 -9.07 6.31 10.64
N ASN A 7 -9.47 7.07 9.62
CA ASN A 7 -8.63 7.38 8.46
C ASN A 7 -7.36 8.15 8.85
N ALA A 8 -7.50 9.16 9.71
CA ALA A 8 -6.36 9.92 10.22
C ALA A 8 -5.43 9.03 11.06
N ALA A 9 -5.97 8.19 11.94
CA ALA A 9 -5.20 7.24 12.73
C ALA A 9 -4.43 6.25 11.83
N ALA A 10 -5.09 5.67 10.83
CA ALA A 10 -4.47 4.76 9.87
C ALA A 10 -3.27 5.43 9.14
N LEU A 11 -3.46 6.68 8.68
CA LEU A 11 -2.40 7.44 8.02
C LEU A 11 -1.24 7.75 8.97
N LEU A 12 -1.52 8.31 10.14
CA LEU A 12 -0.49 8.74 11.10
C LEU A 12 0.32 7.55 11.60
N VAL A 13 -0.34 6.46 11.98
CA VAL A 13 0.32 5.23 12.43
C VAL A 13 1.13 4.60 11.30
N GLY A 14 0.56 4.52 10.09
CA GLY A 14 1.26 4.00 8.91
C GLY A 14 2.51 4.79 8.55
N LEU A 15 2.41 6.12 8.47
CA LEU A 15 3.56 7.00 8.17
C LEU A 15 4.63 6.95 9.26
N THR A 16 4.24 6.90 10.53
CA THR A 16 5.19 6.74 11.64
C THR A 16 5.92 5.40 11.53
N GLY A 17 5.21 4.32 11.21
CA GLY A 17 5.80 3.02 10.95
C GLY A 17 6.79 3.04 9.77
N LEU A 18 6.43 3.69 8.66
CA LEU A 18 7.33 3.87 7.51
C LEU A 18 8.59 4.68 7.85
N PHE A 19 8.45 5.74 8.64
CA PHE A 19 9.57 6.54 9.13
C PHE A 19 10.51 5.69 10.03
N PHE A 20 9.95 4.88 10.92
CA PHE A 20 10.73 3.95 11.75
C PHE A 20 11.38 2.84 10.93
N LYS A 21 10.73 2.37 9.86
CA LYS A 21 11.29 1.37 8.94
C LYS A 21 12.50 1.94 8.22
N ALA A 22 12.42 3.19 7.74
CA ALA A 22 13.55 3.90 7.15
C ALA A 22 14.72 4.05 8.13
N SER A 23 14.41 4.26 9.42
CA SER A 23 15.39 4.38 10.50
C SER A 23 15.89 3.03 11.05
N HIS A 24 15.47 1.90 10.46
CA HIS A 24 15.83 0.54 10.90
C HIS A 24 15.45 0.23 12.36
N TRP A 25 14.40 0.87 12.88
CA TRP A 25 13.98 0.66 14.25
C TRP A 25 13.28 -0.69 14.45
N ALA A 26 13.67 -1.42 15.51
CA ALA A 26 13.08 -2.69 15.88
C ALA A 26 11.62 -2.49 16.36
N GLY A 27 10.65 -2.85 15.51
CA GLY A 27 9.23 -2.68 15.77
C GLY A 27 8.47 -1.84 14.73
N ALA A 28 9.17 -1.27 13.75
CA ALA A 28 8.54 -0.50 12.66
C ALA A 28 7.43 -1.29 11.95
N ASP A 29 7.64 -2.59 11.81
CA ASP A 29 6.72 -3.52 11.15
C ASP A 29 5.37 -3.62 11.86
N ILE A 30 5.35 -3.54 13.20
CA ILE A 30 4.11 -3.58 13.97
C ILE A 30 3.29 -2.32 13.68
N LEU A 31 3.93 -1.14 13.64
CA LEU A 31 3.26 0.12 13.33
C LEU A 31 2.72 0.13 11.90
N ILE A 32 3.50 -0.35 10.92
CA ILE A 32 3.03 -0.49 9.53
C ILE A 32 1.80 -1.41 9.50
N LEU A 33 1.90 -2.60 10.11
CA LEU A 33 0.80 -3.55 10.16
C LEU A 33 -0.45 -2.95 10.80
N THR A 34 -0.32 -2.27 11.93
CA THR A 34 -1.45 -1.59 12.60
C THR A 34 -2.07 -0.53 11.69
N GLY A 35 -1.27 0.31 11.03
CA GLY A 35 -1.77 1.33 10.09
C GLY A 35 -2.57 0.71 8.93
N PHE A 36 -2.05 -0.37 8.33
CA PHE A 36 -2.74 -1.10 7.26
C PHE A 36 -4.00 -1.82 7.76
N VAL A 37 -4.01 -2.39 8.97
CA VAL A 37 -5.20 -2.99 9.58
C VAL A 37 -6.29 -1.94 9.82
N LEU A 38 -5.94 -0.77 10.36
CA LEU A 38 -6.90 0.33 10.53
C LEU A 38 -7.48 0.80 9.18
N LEU A 39 -6.63 0.83 8.14
CA LEU A 39 -7.06 1.14 6.78
C LEU A 39 -8.05 0.09 6.26
N LEU A 40 -7.75 -1.20 6.44
CA LEU A 40 -8.65 -2.31 6.07
C LEU A 40 -9.99 -2.23 6.79
N VAL A 41 -9.99 -1.95 8.11
CA VAL A 41 -11.23 -1.74 8.86
C VAL A 41 -12.02 -0.58 8.28
N SER A 42 -11.36 0.53 7.91
CA SER A 42 -12.04 1.67 7.29
C SER A 42 -12.67 1.32 5.93
N ILE A 43 -11.97 0.52 5.12
CA ILE A 43 -12.48 0.01 3.85
C ILE A 43 -13.74 -0.81 4.09
N LEU A 44 -13.62 -1.89 4.87
CA LEU A 44 -14.66 -2.90 5.01
C LEU A 44 -15.88 -2.38 5.81
N ALA A 45 -15.68 -1.58 6.85
CA ALA A 45 -16.76 -1.12 7.70
C ALA A 45 -17.54 0.07 7.11
N PHE A 46 -16.89 0.94 6.31
CA PHE A 46 -17.50 2.22 5.93
C PHE A 46 -17.60 2.46 4.42
N THR A 47 -16.79 1.78 3.60
CA THR A 47 -16.74 2.11 2.17
C THR A 47 -17.87 1.44 1.39
N VAL A 48 -18.26 0.22 1.78
CA VAL A 48 -19.40 -0.48 1.18
C VAL A 48 -20.68 0.34 1.33
N SER A 49 -21.03 0.73 2.56
CA SER A 49 -22.23 1.54 2.83
C SER A 49 -22.16 2.91 2.18
N ALA A 50 -21.01 3.59 2.26
CA ALA A 50 -20.85 4.91 1.65
C ALA A 50 -21.01 4.90 0.13
N ASN A 51 -20.52 3.85 -0.56
CA ASN A 51 -20.72 3.70 -2.00
C ASN A 51 -22.17 3.41 -2.36
N ALA A 52 -22.88 2.60 -1.56
CA ALA A 52 -24.30 2.36 -1.76
C ALA A 52 -25.13 3.65 -1.61
N GLU A 53 -24.83 4.47 -0.58
CA GLU A 53 -25.42 5.80 -0.39
C GLU A 53 -25.10 6.76 -1.55
N ALA A 54 -23.94 6.60 -2.19
CA ALA A 54 -23.54 7.37 -3.38
C ALA A 54 -24.16 6.85 -4.69
N GLY A 55 -25.08 5.89 -4.63
CA GLY A 55 -25.79 5.34 -5.79
C GLY A 55 -24.99 4.32 -6.62
N VAL A 56 -23.86 3.82 -6.10
CA VAL A 56 -23.07 2.81 -6.79
C VAL A 56 -23.81 1.47 -6.77
N SER A 57 -23.93 0.82 -7.94
CA SER A 57 -24.56 -0.50 -8.02
C SER A 57 -23.82 -1.51 -7.14
N ALA A 58 -24.54 -2.43 -6.52
CA ALA A 58 -23.96 -3.46 -5.64
C ALA A 58 -22.76 -4.21 -6.25
N PRO A 59 -22.82 -4.75 -7.49
CA PRO A 59 -21.69 -5.48 -8.06
C PRO A 59 -20.46 -4.59 -8.26
N LEU A 60 -20.64 -3.36 -8.73
CA LEU A 60 -19.54 -2.41 -8.90
C LEU A 60 -18.95 -2.01 -7.55
N ASN A 61 -19.80 -1.79 -6.54
CA ASN A 61 -19.36 -1.44 -5.19
C ASN A 61 -18.49 -2.55 -4.58
N TYR A 62 -18.93 -3.81 -4.63
CA TYR A 62 -18.14 -4.93 -4.14
C TYR A 62 -16.83 -5.09 -4.91
N LEU A 63 -16.84 -4.87 -6.23
CA LEU A 63 -15.62 -4.91 -7.03
C LEU A 63 -14.65 -3.78 -6.63
N MET A 64 -15.12 -2.55 -6.49
CA MET A 64 -14.31 -1.40 -6.05
C MET A 64 -13.67 -1.64 -4.69
N VAL A 65 -14.47 -2.08 -3.71
CA VAL A 65 -14.01 -2.39 -2.35
C VAL A 65 -13.07 -3.59 -2.35
N GLY A 66 -13.36 -4.62 -3.15
CA GLY A 66 -12.54 -5.82 -3.31
C GLY A 66 -11.16 -5.51 -3.90
N VAL A 67 -11.11 -4.75 -5.00
CA VAL A 67 -9.85 -4.27 -5.61
C VAL A 67 -8.99 -3.53 -4.59
N LEU A 68 -9.59 -2.59 -3.86
CA LEU A 68 -8.87 -1.81 -2.87
C LEU A 68 -8.37 -2.68 -1.71
N THR A 69 -9.19 -3.62 -1.23
CA THR A 69 -8.82 -4.56 -0.16
C THR A 69 -7.65 -5.44 -0.59
N VAL A 70 -7.73 -6.08 -1.77
CA VAL A 70 -6.64 -6.91 -2.30
C VAL A 70 -5.39 -6.08 -2.55
N GLY A 71 -5.52 -4.84 -3.02
CA GLY A 71 -4.39 -3.91 -3.18
C GLY A 71 -3.68 -3.59 -1.87
N VAL A 72 -4.44 -3.29 -0.81
CA VAL A 72 -3.90 -3.02 0.54
C VAL A 72 -3.18 -4.25 1.07
N VAL A 73 -3.77 -5.45 0.97
CA VAL A 73 -3.14 -6.70 1.42
C VAL A 73 -1.89 -7.04 0.59
N SER A 74 -1.95 -6.88 -0.74
CA SER A 74 -0.79 -7.11 -1.62
C SER A 74 0.38 -6.19 -1.27
N ALA A 75 0.10 -4.89 -1.07
CA ALA A 75 1.11 -3.92 -0.70
C ALA A 75 1.73 -4.26 0.67
N LEU A 76 0.90 -4.59 1.66
CA LEU A 76 1.37 -5.01 2.99
C LEU A 76 2.30 -6.23 2.89
N PHE A 77 1.90 -7.27 2.15
CA PHE A 77 2.73 -8.46 1.95
C PHE A 77 4.06 -8.14 1.29
N ARG A 78 4.06 -7.27 0.28
CA ARG A 78 5.30 -6.81 -0.37
C ARG A 78 6.20 -6.04 0.58
N MET A 79 5.66 -5.10 1.36
CA MET A 79 6.43 -4.31 2.33
C MET A 79 7.02 -5.19 3.44
N MET A 80 6.26 -6.19 3.89
CA MET A 80 6.66 -7.15 4.92
C MET A 80 7.54 -8.29 4.39
N HIS A 81 7.83 -8.31 3.08
CA HIS A 81 8.59 -9.38 2.41
C HIS A 81 7.97 -10.78 2.62
N TRP A 82 6.66 -10.83 2.83
CA TRP A 82 5.94 -12.10 2.99
C TRP A 82 5.72 -12.77 1.63
N GLN A 83 5.78 -14.11 1.65
CA GLN A 83 5.49 -14.93 0.48
C GLN A 83 4.08 -14.67 -0.05
N GLY A 84 3.93 -14.66 -1.38
CA GLY A 84 2.64 -14.43 -2.05
C GLY A 84 2.32 -12.96 -2.35
N GLY A 85 3.09 -11.97 -1.86
CA GLY A 85 2.86 -10.56 -2.20
C GLY A 85 2.87 -10.27 -3.70
N ALA A 86 3.70 -10.97 -4.47
CA ALA A 86 3.71 -10.89 -5.93
C ALA A 86 2.45 -11.48 -6.57
N MET A 87 2.01 -12.67 -6.12
CA MET A 87 0.79 -13.33 -6.61
C MET A 87 -0.45 -12.48 -6.34
N LEU A 88 -0.59 -11.95 -5.12
CA LEU A 88 -1.67 -11.02 -4.78
C LEU A 88 -1.62 -9.74 -5.63
N GLY A 89 -0.43 -9.28 -6.02
CA GLY A 89 -0.27 -8.15 -6.93
C GLY A 89 -0.81 -8.44 -8.32
N VAL A 90 -0.58 -9.65 -8.85
CA VAL A 90 -1.15 -10.08 -10.13
C VAL A 90 -2.68 -10.15 -10.06
N VAL A 91 -3.22 -10.71 -8.98
CA VAL A 91 -4.68 -10.75 -8.74
C VAL A 91 -5.25 -9.34 -8.66
N MET A 92 -4.59 -8.42 -7.95
CA MET A 92 -5.00 -7.02 -7.87
C MET A 92 -5.03 -6.35 -9.25
N VAL A 93 -4.00 -6.56 -10.08
CA VAL A 93 -3.97 -6.03 -11.45
C VAL A 93 -5.11 -6.59 -12.29
N ALA A 94 -5.37 -7.90 -12.23
CA ALA A 94 -6.49 -8.52 -12.94
C ALA A 94 -7.85 -7.93 -12.53
N LEU A 95 -8.08 -7.77 -11.21
CA LEU A 95 -9.29 -7.14 -10.68
C LEU A 95 -9.39 -5.66 -11.07
N MET A 96 -8.27 -4.94 -11.14
CA MET A 96 -8.24 -3.54 -11.59
C MET A 96 -8.62 -3.43 -13.07
N VAL A 97 -8.13 -4.32 -13.93
CA VAL A 97 -8.53 -4.38 -15.35
C VAL A 97 -10.04 -4.64 -15.45
N LEU A 98 -10.57 -5.60 -14.70
CA LEU A 98 -12.01 -5.88 -14.65
C LEU A 98 -12.81 -4.64 -14.18
N LEU A 99 -12.33 -3.95 -13.15
CA LEU A 99 -12.95 -2.71 -12.67
C LEU A 99 -12.96 -1.63 -13.75
N CYS A 100 -11.84 -1.41 -14.46
CA CYS A 100 -11.79 -0.46 -15.57
C CYS A 100 -12.80 -0.82 -16.68
N VAL A 101 -12.93 -2.10 -17.04
CA VAL A 101 -13.91 -2.56 -18.03
C VAL A 101 -15.34 -2.27 -17.57
N MET A 102 -15.68 -2.58 -16.30
CA MET A 102 -17.01 -2.30 -15.77
C MET A 102 -17.32 -0.80 -15.70
N LEU A 103 -16.34 0.04 -15.33
CA LEU A 103 -16.49 1.49 -15.31
C LEU A 103 -16.70 2.07 -16.72
N LEU A 104 -15.96 1.58 -17.72
CA LEU A 104 -16.14 1.99 -19.12
C LEU A 104 -17.49 1.55 -19.68
N ALA A 105 -17.98 0.37 -19.29
CA ALA A 105 -19.28 -0.15 -19.70
C ALA A 105 -20.46 0.57 -19.02
N GLY A 106 -20.29 1.04 -17.77
CA GLY A 106 -21.31 1.70 -16.94
C GLY A 106 -21.63 3.15 -17.32
N LYS A 107 -21.67 3.45 -18.63
CA LYS A 107 -21.77 4.78 -19.24
C LYS A 107 -22.78 5.69 -18.52
N GLY A 108 -22.28 6.69 -17.78
CA GLY A 108 -23.07 7.80 -17.24
C GLY A 108 -23.46 7.75 -15.76
N ASN A 109 -23.20 6.66 -15.03
CA ASN A 109 -23.58 6.55 -13.61
C ASN A 109 -22.41 6.11 -12.71
N ILE A 110 -21.22 6.66 -12.97
CA ILE A 110 -20.01 6.39 -12.19
C ILE A 110 -20.04 7.29 -10.95
N GLY A 111 -20.73 6.82 -9.91
CA GLY A 111 -20.60 7.36 -8.56
C GLY A 111 -19.36 6.78 -7.88
N ALA A 112 -18.69 7.58 -7.06
CA ALA A 112 -17.74 7.09 -6.06
C ALA A 112 -17.97 7.89 -4.78
N SER A 113 -18.07 7.20 -3.64
CA SER A 113 -18.23 7.91 -2.37
C SER A 113 -16.97 8.70 -2.03
N ARG A 114 -17.14 9.82 -1.32
CA ARG A 114 -16.00 10.56 -0.76
C ARG A 114 -15.13 9.68 0.14
N GLN A 115 -15.73 8.71 0.82
CA GLN A 115 -15.01 7.75 1.65
C GLN A 115 -14.08 6.87 0.81
N PHE A 116 -14.59 6.30 -0.29
CA PHE A 116 -13.78 5.49 -1.21
C PHE A 116 -12.59 6.28 -1.77
N LEU A 117 -12.82 7.51 -2.21
CA LEU A 117 -11.75 8.38 -2.72
C LEU A 117 -10.71 8.71 -1.64
N THR A 118 -11.17 9.03 -0.42
CA THR A 118 -10.29 9.32 0.72
C THR A 118 -9.39 8.11 1.01
N VAL A 119 -9.98 6.93 1.19
CA VAL A 119 -9.21 5.74 1.57
C VAL A 119 -8.28 5.28 0.45
N THR A 120 -8.72 5.37 -0.81
CA THR A 120 -7.86 5.14 -1.98
C THR A 120 -6.66 6.09 -2.00
N PHE A 121 -6.88 7.39 -1.77
CA PHE A 121 -5.80 8.37 -1.70
C PHE A 121 -4.81 8.08 -0.55
N LEU A 122 -5.31 7.74 0.64
CA LEU A 122 -4.47 7.38 1.78
C LEU A 122 -3.62 6.13 1.50
N PHE A 123 -4.24 5.10 0.90
CA PHE A 123 -3.53 3.89 0.48
C PHE A 123 -2.36 4.22 -0.45
N PHE A 124 -2.61 4.97 -1.53
CA PHE A 124 -1.54 5.34 -2.46
C PHE A 124 -0.48 6.23 -1.81
N THR A 125 -0.87 7.14 -0.91
CA THR A 125 0.09 7.95 -0.14
C THR A 125 1.06 7.07 0.65
N LEU A 126 0.57 6.04 1.35
CA LEU A 126 1.42 5.10 2.10
C LEU A 126 2.33 4.29 1.18
N VAL A 127 1.80 3.80 0.04
CA VAL A 127 2.59 3.03 -0.93
C VAL A 127 3.69 3.89 -1.55
N PHE A 128 3.38 5.10 -2.00
CA PHE A 128 4.39 6.00 -2.56
C PHE A 128 5.42 6.43 -1.51
N ALA A 129 4.99 6.70 -0.27
CA ALA A 129 5.91 7.01 0.82
C ALA A 129 6.90 5.85 1.05
N PHE A 130 6.45 4.60 1.03
CA PHE A 130 7.32 3.43 1.12
C PHE A 130 8.28 3.32 -0.07
N LEU A 131 7.78 3.49 -1.29
CA LEU A 131 8.60 3.41 -2.51
C LEU A 131 9.65 4.54 -2.61
N ALA A 132 9.35 5.70 -2.03
CA ALA A 132 10.25 6.84 -1.98
C ALA A 132 11.36 6.70 -0.92
N LEU A 133 11.29 5.69 -0.04
CA LEU A 133 12.35 5.46 0.93
C LEU A 133 13.65 5.10 0.19
N PRO A 134 14.76 5.81 0.44
CA PRO A 134 16.02 5.48 -0.17
C PRO A 134 16.44 4.10 0.32
N MET A 135 16.39 3.10 -0.55
CA MET A 135 17.12 1.87 -0.38
C MET A 135 18.60 2.25 -0.36
N ARG A 136 19.14 2.58 0.82
CA ARG A 136 20.58 2.75 1.02
C ARG A 136 21.20 1.41 0.67
N ARG A 137 21.59 1.25 -0.60
CA ARG A 137 22.40 0.13 -1.05
C ARG A 137 23.65 0.19 -0.19
N ALA A 138 23.87 -0.82 0.64
CA ALA A 138 25.10 -0.99 1.43
C ALA A 138 26.37 -1.12 0.56
N ALA A 139 26.28 -0.86 -0.75
CA ALA A 139 27.30 -1.03 -1.76
C ALA A 139 28.50 -0.09 -1.63
N THR A 140 28.45 0.94 -0.79
CA THR A 140 29.59 1.85 -0.60
C THR A 140 30.55 1.41 0.51
N ALA A 141 30.21 0.39 1.31
CA ALA A 141 31.13 -0.11 2.34
C ALA A 141 32.10 -1.17 1.79
N GLU A 142 31.68 -1.97 0.82
CA GLU A 142 32.48 -3.09 0.29
C GLU A 142 33.54 -2.63 -0.73
N THR A 143 33.31 -1.53 -1.45
CA THR A 143 34.30 -0.94 -2.36
C THR A 143 35.41 -0.15 -1.65
N ALA A 144 35.21 0.24 -0.39
CA ALA A 144 36.23 0.92 0.41
C ALA A 144 37.20 -0.05 1.12
N ALA A 145 36.87 -1.35 1.17
CA ALA A 145 37.66 -2.38 1.85
C ALA A 145 38.43 -3.30 0.89
N ALA A 146 38.45 -3.01 -0.42
CA ALA A 146 39.29 -3.75 -1.35
C ALA A 146 40.77 -3.57 -0.93
N PRO A 147 41.48 -4.65 -0.54
CA PRO A 147 42.88 -4.52 -0.13
C PRO A 147 43.69 -3.97 -1.30
N ALA A 148 44.60 -3.04 -1.01
CA ALA A 148 45.52 -2.49 -1.99
C ALA A 148 46.21 -3.64 -2.76
N PRO A 149 46.36 -3.52 -4.09
CA PRO A 149 47.00 -4.56 -4.89
C PRO A 149 48.39 -4.86 -4.31
N ILE A 150 48.65 -6.13 -4.01
CA ILE A 150 49.97 -6.59 -3.57
C ILE A 150 50.91 -6.35 -4.75
N GLU A 151 51.80 -5.36 -4.63
CA GLU A 151 52.90 -5.16 -5.57
C GLU A 151 53.82 -6.38 -5.49
N VAL A 152 53.70 -7.29 -6.47
CA VAL A 152 54.65 -8.38 -6.65
C VAL A 152 55.91 -7.78 -7.25
N THR A 153 56.85 -7.37 -6.39
CA THR A 153 58.23 -7.05 -6.81
C THR A 153 58.90 -8.33 -7.27
N ALA A 154 59.03 -8.50 -8.59
CA ALA A 154 59.89 -9.51 -9.19
C ALA A 154 61.37 -9.16 -8.91
N GLN A 155 62.09 -10.09 -8.30
CA GLN A 155 63.56 -10.10 -8.21
C GLN A 155 64.12 -11.08 -9.26
#